data_AF-A0A534ZHU0-F1
#
_entry.id   AF-A0A534ZHU0-F1
#
_cell.length_a   1.000
_cell.length_b   1.000
_cell.length_c   1.000
_cell.angle_alpha   90.00
_cell.angle_beta   90.00
_cell.angle_gamma   90.00
#
_symmetry.space_group_name_H-M   'P 1'
#
loop_
_entity.id
_entity.type
_entity.pdbx_description
1 polymer ?
#
loop_
_entity_poly.entity_id
_entity_poly.type
_entity_poly.pdbx_seq_one_letter_code
_entity_poly.pdbx_strand_id
1 'polypeptide(L)'
;MARLVRAGCCAPRSTPPALDVATIVRAHGAAVRQQQALSREQRQALRAIAVCRTPALGGHLDVCPRCGFERPAYHSCRNRHCPKCQSLAQARWI
;
A
#
# COMPACT_ATOMS: atom_id res chain seq x y z
N MET A 1 -21.61 -21.66 10.64
CA MET A 1 -21.64 -20.82 11.85
C MET A 1 -21.23 -19.40 11.47
N ALA A 2 -22.18 -18.56 11.04
CA ALA A 2 -21.90 -17.18 10.65
C ALA A 2 -21.59 -16.36 11.91
N ARG A 3 -20.34 -15.88 12.03
CA ARG A 3 -19.90 -15.05 13.16
C ARG A 3 -20.64 -13.71 13.06
N LEU A 4 -21.55 -13.44 13.99
CA LEU A 4 -22.25 -12.14 14.11
C LEU A 4 -21.19 -11.03 14.24
N VAL A 5 -21.02 -10.22 13.19
CA VAL A 5 -20.15 -9.04 13.21
C VAL A 5 -20.90 -7.98 14.03
N ARG A 6 -20.64 -7.97 15.34
CA ARG A 6 -21.08 -6.88 16.23
C ARG A 6 -20.56 -5.57 15.64
N ALA A 7 -21.42 -4.54 15.54
CA ALA A 7 -21.01 -3.18 15.19
C ALA A 7 -19.91 -2.73 16.17
N GLY A 8 -18.66 -2.87 15.73
CA GLY A 8 -17.50 -2.92 16.61
C GLY A 8 -16.88 -1.54 16.78
N CYS A 9 -16.20 -1.33 17.91
CA CYS A 9 -15.42 -0.14 18.25
C CYS A 9 -14.36 0.32 17.22
N CYS A 10 -14.15 -0.43 16.13
CA CYS A 10 -13.21 -0.09 15.08
C CYS A 10 -13.89 0.80 14.04
N ALA A 11 -13.39 2.03 13.89
CA ALA A 11 -13.78 2.89 12.78
C ALA A 11 -13.34 2.28 11.44
N PRO A 12 -14.10 2.48 10.34
CA PRO A 12 -13.63 2.14 9.01
C PRO A 12 -12.33 2.91 8.70
N ARG A 13 -11.43 2.32 7.91
CA ARG A 13 -10.25 3.05 7.45
C ARG A 13 -10.71 4.26 6.63
N SER A 14 -10.00 5.37 6.75
CA SER A 14 -10.08 6.44 5.76
C SER A 14 -9.83 5.85 4.38
N THR A 15 -10.73 6.14 3.45
CA THR A 15 -10.54 5.78 2.05
C THR A 15 -9.21 6.38 1.60
N PRO A 16 -8.30 5.60 0.98
CA PRO A 16 -7.11 6.16 0.38
C PRO A 16 -7.53 7.30 -0.57
N PRO A 17 -6.71 8.36 -0.73
CA PRO A 17 -7.00 9.35 -1.76
C PRO A 17 -7.22 8.64 -3.09
N ALA A 18 -8.25 9.06 -3.82
CA ALA A 18 -8.67 8.42 -5.07
C ALA A 18 -7.50 8.27 -6.07
N LEU A 19 -6.52 9.18 -5.98
CA LEU A 19 -5.30 9.17 -6.77
C LEU A 19 -4.08 9.20 -5.85
N ASP A 20 -3.37 8.07 -5.80
CA ASP A 20 -2.02 7.98 -5.27
C ASP A 20 -1.05 7.48 -6.35
N VAL A 21 0.25 7.74 -6.16
CA VAL A 21 1.29 7.37 -7.15
C VAL A 21 1.29 5.87 -7.43
N ALA A 22 1.03 5.02 -6.44
CA ALA A 22 0.98 3.58 -6.67
C ALA A 22 -0.23 3.16 -7.51
N THR A 23 -1.37 3.84 -7.37
CA THR A 23 -2.54 3.65 -8.25
C THR A 23 -2.22 4.02 -9.69
N ILE A 24 -1.57 5.17 -9.92
CA ILE A 24 -1.13 5.60 -11.27
C ILE A 24 -0.13 4.59 -11.85
N VAL A 25 0.87 4.17 -11.07
CA VAL A 25 1.89 3.21 -11.52
C VAL A 25 1.29 1.84 -11.82
N ARG A 26 0.27 1.39 -11.08
CA ARG A 26 -0.44 0.14 -11.42
C ARG A 26 -1.20 0.25 -12.73
N ALA A 27 -1.88 1.37 -12.97
CA ALA A 27 -2.66 1.59 -14.18
C ALA A 27 -1.77 1.77 -15.43
N HIS A 28 -0.67 2.51 -15.32
CA HIS A 28 0.10 2.98 -16.49
C HIS A 28 1.55 2.50 -16.53
N GLY A 29 2.05 1.83 -15.48
CA GLY A 29 3.45 1.46 -15.38
C GLY A 29 3.93 0.48 -16.45
N ALA A 30 3.04 -0.31 -17.06
CA ALA A 30 3.38 -1.15 -18.21
C ALA A 30 3.69 -0.32 -19.45
N ALA A 31 2.85 0.67 -19.77
CA ALA A 31 3.07 1.58 -20.89
C ALA A 31 4.38 2.36 -20.73
N VAL A 32 4.67 2.87 -19.54
CA VAL A 32 5.94 3.57 -19.25
C VAL A 32 7.16 2.68 -19.53
N ARG A 33 7.09 1.39 -19.15
CA ARG A 33 8.19 0.44 -19.41
C ARG A 33 8.39 0.12 -20.89
N GLN A 34 7.34 0.26 -21.71
CA GLN A 34 7.40 0.00 -23.15
C GLN A 34 7.81 1.24 -23.95
N GLN A 35 7.37 2.42 -23.52
CA GLN A 35 7.55 3.67 -24.25
C GLN A 35 8.84 4.41 -23.90
N GLN A 36 9.46 4.11 -22.74
CA GLN A 36 10.62 4.85 -22.25
C GLN A 36 11.81 3.94 -21.95
N ALA A 37 13.01 4.42 -22.29
CA ALA A 37 14.26 3.81 -21.90
C ALA A 37 14.56 4.12 -20.42
N LEU A 38 14.12 3.24 -19.53
CA LEU A 38 14.32 3.39 -18.09
C LEU A 38 15.69 2.87 -17.65
N SER A 39 16.31 3.52 -16.67
CA SER A 39 17.44 2.96 -15.94
C SER A 39 17.00 1.73 -15.11
N ARG A 40 17.97 0.94 -14.64
CA ARG A 40 17.67 -0.20 -13.76
C ARG A 40 17.00 0.26 -12.46
N GLU A 41 17.47 1.35 -11.89
CA GLU A 41 16.97 1.95 -10.65
C GLU A 41 15.53 2.44 -10.83
N GLN A 42 15.21 3.07 -11.97
CA GLN A 42 13.85 3.50 -12.30
C GLN A 42 12.91 2.31 -12.48
N ARG A 43 13.33 1.25 -13.18
CA ARG A 43 12.55 0.01 -13.31
C ARG A 43 12.28 -0.61 -11.93
N GLN A 44 13.27 -0.64 -11.05
CA GLN A 44 13.11 -1.19 -9.70
C GLN A 44 12.15 -0.36 -8.85
N ALA A 45 12.25 0.97 -8.92
CA ALA A 45 11.34 1.87 -8.24
C ALA A 45 9.89 1.68 -8.72
N LEU A 46 9.66 1.64 -10.04
CA LEU A 46 8.33 1.40 -10.60
C LEU A 46 7.74 0.07 -10.15
N ARG A 47 8.51 -1.03 -10.18
CA ARG A 47 8.04 -2.34 -9.69
C ARG A 47 7.70 -2.28 -8.20
N ALA A 48 8.59 -1.73 -7.38
CA ALA A 48 8.40 -1.63 -5.94
C ALA A 48 7.15 -0.80 -5.58
N ILE A 49 6.96 0.34 -6.24
CA ILE A 49 5.80 1.21 -6.05
C ILE A 49 4.50 0.48 -6.44
N ALA A 50 4.49 -0.26 -7.56
CA ALA A 50 3.31 -0.98 -8.02
C ALA A 50 2.78 -2.00 -6.99
N VAL A 51 3.70 -2.74 -6.34
CA VAL A 51 3.36 -3.82 -5.40
C VAL A 51 3.27 -3.37 -3.94
N CYS A 52 3.61 -2.12 -3.64
CA CYS A 52 3.64 -1.60 -2.27
C CYS A 52 2.25 -1.68 -1.60
N ARG A 53 2.17 -2.26 -0.39
CA ARG A 53 0.94 -2.45 0.38
C ARG A 53 -0.14 -3.26 -0.36
N THR A 54 0.29 -4.29 -1.09
CA THR A 54 -0.58 -5.26 -1.76
C THR A 54 -0.29 -6.68 -1.26
N PRO A 55 -1.18 -7.66 -1.51
CA PRO A 55 -0.93 -9.06 -1.16
C PRO A 55 0.38 -9.63 -1.71
N ALA A 56 0.90 -9.08 -2.82
CA ALA A 56 2.13 -9.54 -3.45
C ALA A 56 3.37 -9.44 -2.55
N LEU A 57 3.34 -8.60 -1.51
CA LEU A 57 4.43 -8.48 -0.53
C LEU A 57 4.15 -9.23 0.78
N GLY A 58 3.07 -10.00 0.84
CA GLY A 58 2.56 -10.59 2.07
C GLY A 58 2.05 -9.55 3.06
N GLY A 59 1.72 -10.04 4.26
CA GLY A 59 1.15 -9.22 5.32
C GLY A 59 0.79 -10.05 6.54
N HIS A 60 0.07 -9.43 7.47
CA HIS A 60 -0.54 -10.07 8.63
C HIS A 60 -1.99 -9.60 8.80
N LEU A 61 -2.74 -10.27 9.67
CA LEU A 61 -4.05 -9.82 10.10
C LEU A 61 -3.89 -8.97 11.36
N ASP A 62 -4.29 -7.71 11.27
CA ASP A 62 -4.57 -6.88 12.44
C ASP A 62 -5.85 -7.40 13.07
N VAL A 63 -5.76 -7.90 14.31
CA VAL A 63 -6.95 -8.33 15.07
C VAL A 63 -7.21 -7.34 16.18
N CYS A 64 -8.41 -6.76 16.20
CA CYS A 64 -8.83 -5.89 17.29
C CYS A 64 -8.97 -6.73 18.58
N PRO A 65 -8.23 -6.42 19.66
CA PRO A 65 -8.33 -7.18 20.89
C PRO A 65 -9.68 -7.02 21.61
N ARG A 66 -10.46 -5.98 21.27
CA ARG A 66 -11.76 -5.68 21.92
C ARG A 66 -12.96 -6.31 21.20
N CYS A 67 -13.02 -6.24 19.87
CA CYS A 67 -14.17 -6.73 19.11
C CYS A 67 -13.85 -7.92 18.19
N GLY A 68 -12.59 -8.34 18.09
CA GLY A 68 -12.17 -9.44 17.21
C GLY A 68 -12.25 -9.12 15.72
N PHE A 69 -12.45 -7.85 15.34
CA PHE A 69 -12.42 -7.44 13.93
C PHE A 69 -11.04 -7.68 13.34
N GLU A 70 -11.00 -8.40 12.23
CA GLU A 70 -9.76 -8.77 11.53
C GLU A 70 -9.60 -7.93 10.26
N ARG A 71 -8.36 -7.49 9.99
CA ARG A 71 -8.07 -6.72 8.79
C ARG A 71 -6.69 -7.05 8.23
N PRO A 72 -6.57 -7.25 6.90
CA PRO A 72 -5.25 -7.43 6.29
C PRO A 72 -4.43 -6.14 6.33
N ALA A 73 -3.20 -6.29 6.84
CA ALA A 73 -2.14 -5.31 6.84
C ALA A 73 -0.99 -5.81 5.97
N TYR A 74 -0.87 -5.27 4.76
CA TYR A 74 0.17 -5.66 3.81
C TYR A 74 1.49 -4.94 4.08
N HIS A 75 2.61 -5.61 3.80
CA HIS A 75 3.94 -5.06 3.98
C HIS A 75 4.25 -3.92 2.99
N SER A 76 5.15 -3.01 3.39
CA SER A 76 5.66 -1.94 2.53
C SER A 76 6.75 -2.45 1.59
N CYS A 77 6.92 -1.81 0.43
CA CYS A 77 7.99 -2.17 -0.51
C CYS A 77 9.40 -1.74 -0.07
N ARG A 78 9.51 -0.91 0.98
CA ARG A 78 10.76 -0.39 1.57
C ARG A 78 11.70 0.34 0.60
N ASN A 79 11.22 0.72 -0.59
CA ASN A 79 12.00 1.50 -1.53
C ASN A 79 11.98 2.98 -1.14
N ARG A 80 13.18 3.60 -1.03
CA ARG A 80 13.36 5.01 -0.65
C ARG A 80 12.65 6.02 -1.57
N HIS A 81 12.33 5.62 -2.79
CA HIS A 81 11.64 6.45 -3.79
C HIS A 81 10.11 6.28 -3.75
N CYS A 82 9.58 5.39 -2.91
CA CYS A 82 8.14 5.17 -2.81
C CYS A 82 7.51 6.23 -1.88
N PRO A 83 6.62 7.12 -2.37
CA PRO A 83 6.03 8.17 -1.55
C PRO A 83 5.25 7.63 -0.33
N LYS A 84 4.59 6.46 -0.50
CA LYS A 84 3.90 5.78 0.62
C LYS A 84 4.85 5.26 1.69
N CYS A 85 6.07 4.84 1.33
CA CYS A 85 7.05 4.38 2.32
C CYS A 85 7.73 5.55 3.03
N GLN A 86 7.90 6.67 2.33
CA GLN A 86 8.54 7.87 2.86
C GLN A 86 7.60 8.79 3.63
N SER A 87 6.29 8.52 3.67
CA SER A 87 5.30 9.43 4.28
C SER A 87 5.60 9.79 5.74
N LEU A 88 6.07 8.82 6.54
CA LEU A 88 6.44 9.09 7.94
C LEU A 88 7.73 9.92 8.04
N ALA A 89 8.71 9.64 7.19
CA ALA A 89 9.94 10.42 7.17
C ALA A 89 9.67 11.87 6.75
N GLN A 90 8.80 12.06 5.74
CA GLN A 90 8.33 13.37 5.31
C GLN A 90 7.58 14.10 6.43
N ALA A 91 6.63 13.44 7.10
CA ALA A 91 5.86 14.05 8.18
C ALA A 91 6.68 14.43 9.42
N ARG A 92 7.83 13.76 9.65
CA ARG A 92 8.77 14.11 10.72
C ARG A 92 9.68 15.29 10.40
N TRP A 93 9.82 15.61 9.11
CA TRP A 93 10.68 16.69 8.65
C TRP A 93 9.98 18.06 8.68
N ILE A 94 8.64 18.05 8.57
CA ILE A 94 7.76 19.22 8.68
C ILE A 94 7.45 19.46 10.15
#